data_AF-A0A378MZ26-F1
#
_entry.id   AF-A0A378MZ26-F1
#
_cell.length_a   1.000
_cell.length_b   1.000
_cell.length_c   1.000
_cell.angle_alpha   90.00
_cell.angle_beta   90.00
_cell.angle_gamma   90.00
#
_symmetry.space_group_name_H-M   'P 1'
#
loop_
_entity.id
_entity.type
_entity.pdbx_description
1 polymer ?
#
loop_
_entity_poly.entity_id
_entity_poly.type
_entity_poly.pdbx_seq_one_letter_code
_entity_poly.pdbx_strand_id
1 'polypeptide(L)' 'MSNQEFVKLDSVEPSTIDELQKEDIRQAILKSVSITPYYVGLEIAVCQAISAINKFSDGCITEELLDTKNGDKYRKNN' A
#
# COMPACT_ATOMS: atom_id res chain seq x y z
N MET A 1 11.10 38.85 -7.39
CA MET A 1 10.32 37.67 -6.95
C MET A 1 11.26 36.51 -6.87
N SER A 2 11.50 35.99 -5.67
CA SER A 2 12.45 34.89 -5.46
C SER A 2 11.79 33.60 -5.96
N ASN A 3 12.25 33.07 -7.11
CA ASN A 3 11.86 31.73 -7.58
C ASN A 3 12.33 30.73 -6.52
N GLN A 4 11.44 30.21 -5.68
CA GLN A 4 11.76 29.06 -4.83
C GLN A 4 11.98 27.86 -5.76
N GLU A 5 13.20 27.34 -5.76
CA GLU A 5 13.55 26.14 -6.51
C GLU A 5 13.34 24.95 -5.58
N PHE A 6 12.26 24.20 -5.81
CA PHE A 6 12.01 22.95 -5.09
C PHE A 6 12.63 21.80 -5.87
N VAL A 7 13.41 20.96 -5.20
CA VAL A 7 13.95 19.72 -5.77
C VAL A 7 13.20 18.54 -5.17
N LYS A 8 12.71 17.65 -6.04
CA LYS A 8 12.06 16.39 -5.63
C LYS A 8 13.15 15.44 -5.11
N LEU A 9 13.07 15.08 -3.83
CA LEU A 9 14.04 14.21 -3.17
C LEU A 9 13.70 12.74 -3.34
N ASP A 10 12.44 12.39 -3.11
CA ASP A 10 12.01 11.00 -3.16
C ASP A 10 10.52 10.89 -3.49
N SER A 11 10.14 9.77 -4.09
CA SER A 11 8.78 9.46 -4.50
C SER A 11 8.52 7.98 -4.25
N VAL A 12 7.62 7.68 -3.32
CA VAL A 12 7.08 6.33 -3.20
C VAL A 12 5.83 6.28 -4.08
N GLU A 13 5.91 5.53 -5.17
CA GLU A 13 4.72 5.18 -5.93
C GLU A 13 4.01 4.03 -5.23
N PRO A 14 2.72 4.19 -4.87
CA PRO A 14 1.98 3.09 -4.29
C PRO A 14 1.83 1.95 -5.29
N SER A 15 2.30 0.76 -4.94
CA SER A 15 2.07 -0.43 -5.75
C SER A 15 0.69 -0.97 -5.39
N THR A 16 -0.35 -0.39 -5.99
CA THR A 16 -1.71 -0.93 -5.86
C THR A 16 -1.75 -2.31 -6.49
N ILE A 17 -2.24 -3.30 -5.75
CA ILE A 17 -2.45 -4.66 -6.23
C ILE A 17 -3.60 -4.61 -7.25
N ASP A 18 -3.38 -5.09 -8.47
CA ASP A 18 -4.42 -5.09 -9.50
C ASP A 18 -5.52 -6.13 -9.19
N GLU A 19 -6.68 -6.03 -9.86
CA GLU A 19 -7.80 -6.95 -9.61
C GLU A 19 -7.48 -8.42 -9.93
N LEU A 20 -6.59 -8.69 -10.88
CA LEU A 20 -6.17 -10.04 -11.24
C LEU A 20 -5.31 -10.66 -10.12
N GLN A 21 -4.36 -9.87 -9.61
CA GLN A 21 -3.51 -10.21 -8.47
C GLN A 21 -4.33 -10.39 -7.19
N LYS A 22 -5.36 -9.56 -6.97
CA LYS A 22 -6.30 -9.75 -5.84
C LYS A 22 -7.01 -11.10 -5.93
N GLU A 23 -7.43 -11.50 -7.12
CA GLU A 23 -8.07 -12.79 -7.33
C GLU A 23 -7.10 -13.95 -7.14
N ASP A 24 -5.87 -13.86 -7.68
CA ASP A 24 -4.83 -14.86 -7.47
C ASP A 24 -4.53 -15.10 -5.99
N ILE A 25 -4.41 -14.01 -5.21
CA ILE A 25 -4.20 -14.10 -3.76
C ILE A 25 -5.42 -14.72 -3.07
N ARG A 26 -6.64 -14.34 -3.46
CA ARG A 26 -7.88 -14.92 -2.91
C ARG A 26 -7.93 -16.43 -3.14
N GLN A 27 -7.63 -16.88 -4.36
CA GLN A 27 -7.59 -18.30 -4.71
C GLN A 27 -6.50 -19.05 -3.93
N ALA A 28 -5.31 -18.45 -3.77
CA ALA A 28 -4.23 -19.03 -2.98
C ALA A 28 -4.62 -19.25 -1.51
N ILE A 29 -5.29 -18.26 -0.89
CA ILE A 29 -5.81 -18.37 0.48
C ILE A 29 -6.83 -19.50 0.57
N LEU A 30 -7.83 -19.53 -0.32
CA LEU A 30 -8.87 -20.57 -0.30
C LEU A 30 -8.28 -21.98 -0.47
N LYS A 31 -7.27 -22.12 -1.34
CA LYS A 31 -6.56 -23.38 -1.56
C LYS A 31 -5.71 -23.80 -0.37
N SER A 32 -5.13 -22.84 0.36
CA SER A 32 -4.42 -23.12 1.61
C SER A 32 -5.37 -23.56 2.72
N VAL A 33 -6.55 -22.92 2.82
CA VAL A 33 -7.57 -23.26 3.82
C VAL A 33 -8.14 -24.66 3.57
N SER A 34 -8.34 -25.07 2.32
CA SER A 34 -8.91 -26.38 2.00
C SER A 34 -8.04 -27.56 2.42
N ILE A 35 -6.73 -27.36 2.56
CA ILE A 35 -5.77 -28.39 3.00
C ILE A 35 -5.39 -28.24 4.49
N THR A 36 -5.86 -27.18 5.15
CA THR A 36 -5.52 -26.89 6.54
C THR A 36 -6.52 -27.58 7.48
N PRO A 37 -6.08 -28.42 8.43
CA PRO A 37 -6.96 -28.95 9.47
C PRO A 37 -7.64 -27.81 10.22
N TYR A 38 -8.93 -27.95 10.44
CA TYR A 38 -9.70 -26.94 11.15
C TYR A 38 -9.17 -26.72 12.57
N TYR A 39 -9.07 -25.45 12.98
CA TYR A 39 -8.85 -25.03 14.35
C TYR A 39 -9.68 -23.78 14.65
N VAL A 40 -10.05 -23.60 15.92
CA VAL A 40 -10.86 -22.46 16.36
C VAL A 40 -10.14 -21.15 16.05
N GLY A 41 -10.79 -20.28 15.28
CA GLY A 41 -10.22 -18.99 14.87
C GLY A 41 -9.68 -18.96 13.43
N LEU A 42 -9.64 -20.11 12.75
CA LEU A 42 -9.29 -20.19 11.33
C LEU A 42 -10.23 -19.33 10.48
N GLU A 43 -11.53 -19.32 10.76
CA GLU A 43 -12.52 -18.55 10.01
C GLU A 43 -12.24 -17.05 10.09
N ILE A 44 -11.91 -16.58 11.29
CA ILE A 44 -11.59 -15.16 11.54
C ILE A 44 -10.31 -14.78 10.81
N ALA A 45 -9.27 -15.62 10.88
CA ALA A 45 -8.01 -15.39 10.18
C ALA A 45 -8.20 -15.31 8.65
N VAL A 46 -9.03 -16.19 8.09
CA VAL A 46 -9.36 -16.19 6.65
C VAL A 46 -10.16 -14.95 6.26
N CYS A 47 -11.17 -14.57 7.06
CA CYS A 47 -11.94 -13.36 6.83
C CYS A 47 -11.06 -12.10 6.90
N GLN A 48 -10.12 -12.05 7.84
CA GLN A 48 -9.16 -10.94 7.95
C GLN A 48 -8.23 -10.88 6.75
N ALA A 49 -7.69 -12.02 6.30
CA ALA A 49 -6.82 -12.08 5.13
C ALA A 49 -7.53 -11.62 3.85
N ILE A 50 -8.75 -12.11 3.60
CA ILE A 50 -9.56 -11.68 2.44
C ILE A 50 -9.94 -10.20 2.54
N SER A 51 -10.30 -9.72 3.74
CA SER A 51 -10.61 -8.31 3.96
C SER A 51 -9.41 -7.39 3.74
N ALA A 52 -8.21 -7.86 4.08
CA ALA A 52 -6.97 -7.10 3.87
C ALA A 52 -6.69 -6.88 2.38
N ILE A 53 -6.95 -7.87 1.52
CA ILE A 53 -6.82 -7.73 0.05
C ILE A 53 -7.66 -6.56 -0.47
N ASN A 54 -8.91 -6.45 0.01
CA ASN A 54 -9.81 -5.37 -0.40
C ASN A 54 -9.43 -4.00 0.21
N LYS A 55 -8.69 -4.00 1.33
CA LYS A 55 -8.22 -2.78 2.02
C LYS A 55 -6.85 -2.31 1.56
N PHE A 56 -6.12 -3.07 0.74
CA PHE A 56 -4.92 -2.62 0.04
C PHE A 56 -5.30 -1.59 -1.03
N SER A 57 -5.61 -0.39 -0.56
CA SER A 57 -5.58 0.86 -1.33
C SER A 57 -4.26 1.50 -0.96
N ASP A 58 -3.21 1.18 -1.71
CA ASP A 58 -1.96 1.91 -1.58
C ASP A 58 -2.19 3.24 -2.30
N GLY A 59 -2.38 4.31 -1.54
CA GLY A 59 -2.90 5.55 -2.08
C GLY A 59 -2.49 6.74 -1.26
N CYS A 60 -1.22 6.79 -0.87
CA CYS A 60 -0.60 8.04 -0.47
C CYS A 60 0.70 8.16 -1.24
N ILE A 61 0.63 8.82 -2.41
CA ILE A 61 1.83 9.34 -3.05
C ILE A 61 2.38 10.38 -2.07
N THR A 62 3.47 10.03 -1.39
CA THR A 62 4.17 10.95 -0.52
C THR A 62 5.34 11.50 -1.34
N GLU A 63 5.23 12.75 -1.77
CA GLU A 63 6.34 13.45 -2.43
C GLU A 63 7.10 14.25 -1.38
N GLU A 64 8.40 14.00 -1.22
CA GLU A 64 9.29 14.87 -0.42
C GLU A 64 9.94 15.90 -1.35
N LEU A 65 9.73 17.19 -1.04
CA LEU A 65 10.32 18.33 -1.72
C LEU A 65 11.34 19.01 -0.78
N LEU A 66 12.48 19.39 -1.32
CA LEU A 66 13.48 20.21 -0.64
C LEU A 66 13.48 21.62 -1.23
N ASP A 67 13.34 22.64 -0.39
CA ASP A 67 13.59 24.02 -0.80
C ASP A 67 15.11 24.28 -0.74
N THR A 68 15.69 24.60 -1.90
CA THR A 68 17.14 24.80 -2.04
C THR A 68 17.64 26.09 -1.38
N LYS A 69 16.75 26.98 -0.92
CA LYS A 69 17.13 28.28 -0.33
C LYS A 69 17.34 28.25 1.17
N ASN A 70 16.56 27.46 1.89
CA ASN A 70 16.58 27.35 3.35
C ASN A 70 16.89 25.93 3.82
N GLY A 71 16.85 24.92 2.94
CA GLY A 71 17.04 23.52 3.30
C GLY A 71 15.81 22.89 3.96
N ASP A 72 14.66 23.56 3.94
CA ASP A 72 13.43 23.06 4.54
C ASP A 72 12.83 21.92 3.70
N LYS A 73 12.34 20.89 4.39
CA LYS A 73 11.68 19.73 3.78
C LYS A 73 10.17 19.87 3.84
N TYR A 74 9.51 19.67 2.72
CA TYR A 74 8.06 19.71 2.58
C TYR A 74 7.54 18.35 2.13
N ARG A 75 6.48 17.86 2.80
CA ARG A 75 5.79 16.63 2.41
C ARG A 75 4.47 16.98 1.76
N LYS A 76 4.25 16.45 0.56
CA LYS A 76 2.96 16.53 -0.12
C LYS A 76 2.33 15.14 -0.11
N ASN A 77 1.19 15.03 0.56
CA ASN A 77 0.33 13.86 0.48
C ASN A 77 -0.74 14.18 -0.56
N ASN A 78 -0.81 13.39 -1.64
CA ASN A 78 -1.94 13.43 -2.60
C ASN A 78 -3.04 12.47 -2.17
#